data_AF-A0A4Y2M0M6-F1
#
_entry.id   AF-A0A4Y2M0M6-F1
#
_cell.length_a   1.000
_cell.length_b   1.000
_cell.length_c   1.000
_cell.angle_alpha   90.00
_cell.angle_beta   90.00
_cell.angle_gamma   90.00
#
_symmetry.space_group_name_H-M   'P 1'
#
loop_
_entity.id
_entity.type
_entity.pdbx_description
1 polymer ?
#
loop_
_entity_poly.entity_id
_entity_poly.type
_entity_poly.pdbx_seq_one_letter_code
_entity_poly.pdbx_strand_id
1 'polypeptide(L)'
;MKKPGKTVEIIPFVMGSCGTWDPQNDSFMRNLCSRSYLKLFQKLCVSDTLRWSRDLFIEHVTGVRQYDPAAFPTYDFKYRPEEQEEADPLAPQRPTVNQQVSEVSSD
;
A
#
# COMPACT_ATOMS: atom_id res chain seq x y z
N MET A 1 3.49 -19.58 -37.40
CA MET A 1 4.34 -19.77 -36.20
C MET A 1 3.94 -18.74 -35.17
N LYS A 2 3.42 -19.14 -34.00
CA LYS A 2 3.13 -18.21 -32.89
C LYS A 2 4.48 -17.75 -32.32
N LYS A 3 4.71 -16.44 -32.21
CA LYS A 3 5.92 -15.92 -31.53
C LYS A 3 5.85 -16.35 -30.05
N PRO A 4 6.97 -16.76 -29.43
CA PRO A 4 6.98 -17.03 -27.99
C PRO A 4 6.53 -15.78 -27.24
N GLY A 5 5.69 -15.95 -26.22
CA GLY A 5 5.24 -14.85 -25.37
C GLY A 5 6.42 -14.19 -24.67
N LYS A 6 6.39 -12.87 -24.52
CA LYS A 6 7.41 -12.15 -23.75
C LYS A 6 7.14 -12.35 -22.25
N THR A 7 8.17 -12.71 -21.50
CA THR A 7 8.15 -12.71 -20.04
C THR A 7 8.19 -11.26 -19.53
N VAL A 8 7.29 -10.92 -18.61
CA VAL A 8 7.23 -9.60 -17.96
C VAL A 8 7.51 -9.81 -16.49
N GLU A 9 8.41 -9.02 -15.93
CA GLU A 9 8.78 -9.02 -14.52
C GLU A 9 8.37 -7.69 -13.89
N ILE A 10 7.75 -7.75 -12.71
CA ILE A 10 7.37 -6.57 -11.93
C ILE A 10 8.39 -6.41 -10.82
N ILE A 11 9.13 -5.30 -10.83
CA ILE A 11 10.15 -5.00 -9.84
C ILE A 11 9.67 -3.80 -9.01
N PRO A 12 9.41 -3.98 -7.70
CA PRO A 12 9.06 -2.88 -6.83
C PRO A 12 10.30 -2.01 -6.57
N PHE A 13 10.09 -0.71 -6.38
CA PHE A 13 11.09 0.16 -5.77
C PHE A 13 10.63 0.49 -4.34
N VAL A 14 11.55 0.44 -3.39
CA VAL A 14 11.24 0.59 -1.97
C VAL A 14 11.42 2.03 -1.53
N MET A 15 10.44 2.54 -0.79
CA MET A 15 10.43 3.88 -0.21
C MET A 15 10.04 3.82 1.25
N GLY A 16 10.73 4.58 2.09
CA GLY A 16 10.32 4.81 3.47
C GLY A 16 9.09 5.72 3.56
N SER A 17 8.37 5.64 4.69
CA SER A 17 7.13 6.40 4.94
C SER A 17 7.28 7.93 4.88
N CYS A 18 8.49 8.44 5.14
CA CYS A 18 8.82 9.87 5.02
C CYS A 18 9.56 10.20 3.70
N GLY A 19 9.50 9.32 2.71
CA GLY A 19 10.17 9.49 1.42
C GLY A 19 11.67 9.17 1.43
N THR A 20 12.14 8.32 2.33
CA THR A 20 13.52 7.81 2.27
C THR A 20 13.67 6.87 1.08
N TRP A 21 14.58 7.17 0.17
CA TRP A 21 14.88 6.32 -0.99
C TRP A 21 15.83 5.17 -0.61
N ASP A 22 15.49 3.94 -0.96
CA ASP A 22 16.40 2.79 -0.79
C ASP A 22 17.52 2.84 -1.85
N PRO A 23 18.81 2.92 -1.44
CA PRO A 23 19.93 2.87 -2.37
C PRO A 23 19.97 1.62 -3.25
N GLN A 24 19.34 0.50 -2.86
CA GLN A 24 19.29 -0.72 -3.66
C GLN A 24 18.47 -0.54 -4.95
N ASN A 25 17.48 0.36 -4.95
CA ASN A 25 16.68 0.72 -6.14
C ASN A 25 17.56 1.24 -7.29
N ASP A 26 18.68 1.91 -6.98
CA ASP A 26 19.55 2.53 -7.97
C ASP A 26 20.15 1.50 -8.94
N SER A 27 20.41 0.28 -8.47
CA SER A 27 21.03 -0.78 -9.29
C SER A 27 20.18 -1.10 -10.53
N PHE A 28 18.87 -1.22 -10.32
CA PHE A 28 17.89 -1.45 -11.37
C PHE A 28 17.59 -0.17 -12.16
N MET A 29 17.38 0.95 -11.47
CA MET A 29 16.98 2.20 -12.11
C MET A 29 18.05 2.78 -13.06
N ARG A 30 19.34 2.51 -12.82
CA ARG A 30 20.42 2.88 -13.74
C ARG A 30 20.32 2.20 -15.11
N ASN A 31 19.62 1.06 -15.22
CA ASN A 31 19.36 0.39 -16.50
C ASN A 31 18.18 1.03 -17.26
N LEU A 32 17.30 1.73 -16.56
CA LEU A 32 16.10 2.34 -17.14
C LEU A 32 16.26 3.81 -17.49
N CYS A 33 17.10 4.55 -16.76
CA CYS A 33 17.21 6.00 -16.92
C CYS A 33 18.61 6.55 -16.63
N SER A 34 18.84 7.79 -17.08
CA SER A 34 20.10 8.50 -16.82
C SER A 34 20.25 8.87 -15.34
N ARG A 35 21.49 9.10 -14.90
CA ARG A 35 21.76 9.53 -13.52
C ARG A 35 21.06 10.85 -13.15
N SER A 36 20.93 11.78 -14.09
CA SER A 36 20.24 13.05 -13.86
C SER A 36 18.74 12.85 -13.72
N TYR A 37 18.13 11.99 -14.55
CA TYR A 37 16.73 11.65 -14.44
C TYR A 37 16.43 10.86 -13.16
N LEU A 38 17.29 9.93 -12.75
CA LEU A 38 17.12 9.18 -11.50
C LEU A 38 17.00 10.12 -10.29
N LYS A 39 17.84 11.16 -10.22
CA LYS A 39 17.74 12.18 -9.16
C LYS A 39 16.43 12.95 -9.20
N LEU A 40 15.88 13.22 -10.38
CA LEU A 40 14.57 13.84 -10.54
C LEU A 40 13.45 12.88 -10.10
N PHE A 41 13.53 11.62 -10.56
CA PHE A 41 12.57 10.57 -10.22
C PHE A 41 12.46 10.36 -8.71
N GLN A 42 13.60 10.28 -8.01
CA GLN A 42 13.64 10.21 -6.55
C GLN A 42 12.84 11.36 -5.92
N LYS A 43 13.08 12.61 -6.34
CA LYS A 43 12.37 13.78 -5.80
C LYS A 43 10.86 13.73 -6.06
N LEU A 44 10.44 13.24 -7.23
CA LEU A 44 9.03 13.07 -7.55
C LEU A 44 8.38 12.04 -6.61
N CYS A 45 9.01 10.88 -6.42
CA CYS A 45 8.54 9.85 -5.50
C CYS A 45 8.44 10.36 -4.05
N VAL A 46 9.45 11.09 -3.57
CA VAL A 46 9.41 11.72 -2.23
C VAL A 46 8.25 12.70 -2.13
N SER A 47 8.09 13.58 -3.12
CA SER A 47 7.04 14.58 -3.12
C SER A 47 5.64 13.96 -3.13
N ASP A 48 5.45 12.86 -3.87
CA ASP A 48 4.19 12.13 -3.88
C ASP A 48 3.93 11.42 -2.56
N THR A 49 4.95 10.80 -1.96
CA THR A 49 4.84 10.16 -0.63
C THR A 49 4.42 11.16 0.43
N LEU A 50 5.05 12.35 0.46
CA LEU A 50 4.70 13.42 1.39
C LEU A 50 3.28 13.96 1.15
N ARG A 51 2.86 14.08 -0.12
CA ARG A 51 1.48 14.47 -0.47
C ARG A 51 0.47 13.46 0.11
N TRP A 52 0.70 12.17 -0.09
CA TRP A 52 -0.15 11.11 0.46
C TRP A 52 -0.21 11.15 1.99
N SER A 53 0.94 11.26 2.66
CA SER A 53 1.00 11.36 4.12
C SER A 53 0.20 12.57 4.64
N ARG A 54 0.29 13.72 3.96
CA ARG A 54 -0.50 14.92 4.27
C ARG A 54 -2.00 14.67 4.07
N ASP A 55 -2.37 14.12 2.92
CA ASP A 55 -3.78 13.89 2.56
C ASP A 55 -4.46 12.96 3.55
N LEU A 56 -3.79 11.87 3.92
CA LEU A 56 -4.26 10.93 4.94
C LEU A 56 -4.40 11.59 6.31
N PHE A 57 -3.43 12.41 6.71
CA PHE A 57 -3.49 13.12 8.00
C PHE A 57 -4.62 14.15 8.05
N ILE A 58 -4.76 14.98 7.01
CA ILE A 58 -5.82 15.99 6.95
C ILE A 58 -7.18 15.31 6.91
N GLU A 59 -7.35 14.24 6.14
CA GLU A 59 -8.59 13.45 6.15
C GLU A 59 -8.88 12.87 7.54
N HIS A 60 -7.87 12.34 8.23
CA HIS A 60 -8.05 11.82 9.59
C HIS A 60 -8.54 12.90 10.57
N VAL A 61 -7.97 14.10 10.51
CA VAL A 61 -8.31 15.21 11.42
C VAL A 61 -9.64 15.87 11.07
N THR A 62 -9.93 16.05 9.77
CA THR A 62 -11.08 16.82 9.30
C THR A 62 -12.29 15.95 8.95
N GLY A 63 -12.10 14.65 8.73
CA GLY A 63 -13.09 13.75 8.15
C GLY A 63 -13.38 13.99 6.67
N VAL A 64 -12.70 14.95 6.02
CA VAL A 64 -12.94 15.33 4.63
C VAL A 64 -11.87 14.69 3.73
N ARG A 65 -12.33 13.88 2.76
CA ARG A 65 -11.49 13.22 1.75
C ARG A 65 -10.65 14.24 0.97
N GLN A 66 -9.33 14.05 0.95
CA GLN A 66 -8.37 14.99 0.33
C GLN A 66 -7.87 14.57 -1.07
N TYR A 67 -8.28 13.41 -1.57
CA TYR A 67 -7.86 12.88 -2.86
C TYR A 67 -9.07 12.34 -3.64
N ASP A 68 -9.02 12.44 -4.97
CA ASP A 68 -10.08 11.95 -5.84
C ASP A 68 -10.01 10.42 -6.01
N PRO A 69 -11.05 9.68 -5.61
CA PRO A 69 -11.11 8.24 -5.81
C PRO A 69 -11.11 7.78 -7.27
N ALA A 70 -11.60 8.59 -8.19
CA ALA A 70 -11.61 8.23 -9.60
C ALA A 70 -10.22 8.38 -10.25
N ALA A 71 -9.45 9.39 -9.82
CA ALA A 71 -8.09 9.64 -10.32
C ALA A 71 -7.08 8.59 -9.84
N PHE A 72 -7.32 7.99 -8.68
CA PHE A 72 -6.46 6.97 -8.08
C PHE A 72 -7.30 5.76 -7.67
N PRO A 73 -7.53 4.80 -8.58
CA PRO A 73 -8.19 3.54 -8.26
C PRO A 73 -7.23 2.62 -7.48
N THR A 74 -6.58 3.13 -6.44
CA THR A 74 -5.74 2.36 -5.51
C THR A 74 -6.57 1.38 -4.69
N TYR A 75 -7.89 1.50 -4.71
CA TYR A 75 -8.84 0.61 -4.02
C TYR A 75 -9.27 -0.61 -4.84
N ASP A 76 -8.95 -0.68 -6.15
CA ASP A 76 -9.24 -1.88 -6.95
C ASP A 76 -8.15 -2.93 -6.70
N PHE A 77 -8.15 -3.51 -5.49
CA PHE A 77 -7.18 -4.49 -5.01
C PHE A 77 -7.25 -5.86 -5.71
N LYS A 78 -7.80 -5.95 -6.92
CA LYS A 78 -7.91 -7.23 -7.67
C LYS A 78 -6.57 -7.96 -7.85
N TYR A 79 -5.45 -7.27 -7.70
CA TYR A 79 -4.10 -7.81 -7.86
C TYR A 79 -3.23 -7.67 -6.61
N ARG A 80 -3.76 -7.26 -5.45
CA ARG A 80 -2.99 -7.34 -4.20
C ARG A 80 -2.71 -8.84 -3.96
N PRO A 81 -1.45 -9.28 -3.89
CA PRO A 81 -1.16 -10.63 -3.42
C PRO A 81 -1.77 -10.77 -2.03
N GLU A 82 -2.62 -11.77 -1.82
CA GLU A 82 -3.13 -12.09 -0.48
C GLU A 82 -1.93 -12.30 0.42
N GLU A 83 -1.73 -11.39 1.39
CA GLU A 83 -0.76 -11.60 2.46
C GLU A 83 -1.22 -12.87 3.17
N GLN A 84 -0.34 -13.87 3.27
CA GLN A 84 -0.64 -15.04 4.09
C GLN A 84 -0.92 -14.52 5.51
N GLU A 85 -2.14 -14.71 6.01
CA GLU A 85 -2.47 -14.49 7.41
C GLU A 85 -1.55 -15.39 8.25
N GLU A 86 -0.40 -14.86 8.63
CA GLU A 86 0.37 -15.42 9.72
C GLU A 86 -0.46 -15.13 10.97
N ALA A 87 -0.96 -16.19 11.61
CA ALA A 87 -1.78 -16.06 12.79
C ALA A 87 -1.02 -15.27 13.85
N ASP A 88 -1.39 -14.00 14.05
CA ASP A 88 -0.83 -13.17 15.11
C ASP A 88 -1.09 -13.87 16.45
N PRO A 89 -0.04 -14.38 17.13
CA PRO A 89 -0.20 -15.11 18.38
C PRO A 89 -0.80 -14.24 19.50
N LEU A 90 -0.83 -12.92 19.30
CA LEU A 90 -1.29 -11.91 20.26
C LEU A 90 -2.61 -11.24 19.83
N ALA A 91 -3.23 -11.69 18.74
CA ALA A 91 -4.51 -11.13 18.29
C ALA A 91 -5.57 -11.26 19.40
N PRO A 92 -6.20 -10.16 19.83
CA PRO A 92 -7.28 -10.22 20.80
C PRO A 92 -8.42 -11.07 20.25
N GLN A 93 -8.73 -12.17 20.93
CA GLN A 93 -9.90 -13.00 20.61
C GLN A 93 -11.14 -12.13 20.78
N ARG A 94 -11.76 -11.71 19.66
CA ARG A 94 -13.06 -11.05 19.70
C ARG A 94 -14.05 -12.04 20.32
N PRO A 95 -14.75 -11.69 21.42
CA PRO A 95 -15.77 -12.57 21.96
C PRO A 95 -16.78 -12.86 20.86
N THR A 96 -16.98 -14.14 20.55
CA THR A 96 -17.99 -14.59 19.61
C THR A 96 -19.36 -14.20 20.18
N VAL A 97 -20.10 -13.41 19.39
CA VAL A 97 -21.53 -13.14 19.59
C VAL A 97 -22.27 -14.47 19.44
N ASN A 98 -22.23 -15.32 20.46
CA ASN A 98 -23.03 -16.54 20.61
C ASN A 98 -23.09 -16.98 22.09
N GLN A 99 -23.03 -16.01 23.01
CA GLN A 99 -23.39 -16.13 24.43
C GLN A 99 -24.17 -14.88 24.84
N GLN A 100 -25.31 -14.65 24.22
CA GLN A 100 -26.27 -13.63 24.69
C GLN A 100 -27.70 -14.00 24.27
N VAL A 101 -28.06 -15.28 24.38
CA VAL A 101 -29.45 -15.75 24.33
C VAL A 101 -29.61 -16.92 25.32
N SER A 102 -29.41 -16.66 26.62
CA SER A 102 -29.78 -17.64 27.66
C SER A 102 -30.04 -17.05 29.06
N GLU A 103 -30.11 -15.73 29.23
CA GLU A 103 -30.38 -15.11 30.55
C GLU A 103 -31.44 -14.00 30.47
N VAL A 104 -32.60 -14.28 29.87
CA VAL A 104 -33.87 -13.58 30.22
C VAL A 104 -35.03 -14.57 30.00
N SER A 105 -35.12 -15.59 30.85
CA SER A 105 -36.37 -16.32 31.10
C SER A 105 -36.18 -17.28 32.28
N SER A 106 -36.31 -16.75 33.50
CA SER A 106 -36.76 -17.44 34.71
C SER A 106 -36.79 -16.41 35.83
N ASP A 107 -37.92 -15.73 35.99
CA ASP A 107 -38.66 -15.52 37.25
C ASP A 107 -39.90 -14.65 36.98
#